data_AF-A0A1A8GBL7-F1
#
_entry.id   AF-A0A1A8GBL7-F1
#
_cell.length_a   1.000
_cell.length_b   1.000
_cell.length_c   1.000
_cell.angle_alpha   90.00
_cell.angle_beta   90.00
_cell.angle_gamma   90.00
#
_symmetry.space_group_name_H-M   'P 1'
#
loop_
_entity.id
_entity.type
_entity.pdbx_description
1 polymer ?
#
loop_
_entity_poly.entity_id
_entity_poly.type
_entity_poly.pdbx_seq_one_letter_code
_entity_poly.pdbx_strand_id
1 'polypeptide(L)'
;MSEQGKGSASASTAAPAPGSDTYKGWLFKWTNYLKGYQRRWFVLSNGLLSYYRTQAEMAHTCRGTINLATAHIGTQKREGERHDSRFRRWQKALHYEREQRHHLEETIEQLAKQHNSLERAWRENPTSYAGVERSQEGDASDENDEAEFFDAMEDSPSFITVTTGGETRRKRSGSNRSMSGGVPNDWTHNENDITGTNQMQPRRTRRSRIPDKPNYSLNLWSIMKNCIGKELSKIPMPVNFNEPLSMLQRLTEDLEYHELLDKAARCDSSLEQMCLVAAFSISSYSTTVHRTAKPFNPLLGETYELDRLEEFGYRSLCEQVSHHPPAAAHHVISQRGWTLWQEITIASKFRGKYLSIMPLGAIHLQFHSSGNHYVWRKVTSTVHNIIVGKLWIDQSGDIEILNHRTKETCQL
;
A
#
# COMPACT_ATOMS: atom_id res chain seq x y z
N MET A 1 47.85 -2.87 78.22
CA MET A 1 47.99 -4.02 77.30
C MET A 1 46.59 -4.58 77.10
N SER A 2 45.78 -3.88 76.30
CA SER A 2 45.62 -4.06 74.85
C SER A 2 44.75 -5.27 74.53
N GLU A 3 43.43 -5.06 74.48
CA GLU A 3 42.56 -5.63 73.45
C GLU A 3 41.25 -4.85 73.36
N GLN A 4 40.72 -4.79 72.14
CA GLN A 4 39.98 -3.68 71.55
C GLN A 4 38.50 -3.62 71.92
N GLY A 5 38.00 -2.39 72.06
CA GLY A 5 36.62 -2.05 72.37
C GLY A 5 35.64 -2.30 71.22
N LYS A 6 34.47 -2.84 71.59
CA LYS A 6 33.24 -2.81 70.78
C LYS A 6 32.63 -1.42 70.87
N GLY A 7 32.44 -0.77 69.72
CA GLY A 7 31.60 0.41 69.54
C GLY A 7 30.65 0.18 68.36
N SER A 8 29.36 0.11 68.67
CA SER A 8 28.26 -0.04 67.71
C SER A 8 28.06 1.23 66.88
N ALA A 9 28.04 1.10 65.55
CA ALA A 9 27.51 2.12 64.63
C ALA A 9 26.44 1.48 63.74
N SER A 10 25.24 2.06 63.78
CA SER A 10 24.05 1.67 63.03
C SER A 10 24.25 1.91 61.53
N ALA A 11 24.29 0.84 60.74
CA ALA A 11 24.24 0.92 59.28
C ALA A 11 22.78 0.95 58.82
N SER A 12 22.40 2.05 58.19
CA SER A 12 21.17 2.24 57.42
C SER A 12 21.08 1.18 56.30
N THR A 13 20.03 0.36 56.34
CA THR A 13 19.64 -0.54 55.25
C THR A 13 19.28 0.27 54.01
N ALA A 14 20.19 0.29 53.02
CA ALA A 14 19.88 0.68 51.66
C ALA A 14 18.87 -0.32 51.07
N ALA A 15 17.81 0.20 50.45
CA ALA A 15 16.85 -0.61 49.71
C ALA A 15 17.55 -1.36 48.55
N PRO A 16 17.19 -2.62 48.26
CA PRO A 16 17.77 -3.35 47.16
C PRO A 16 17.36 -2.68 45.83
N ALA A 17 18.34 -2.49 44.93
CA ALA A 17 18.07 -2.08 43.55
C ALA A 17 17.14 -3.11 42.87
N PRO A 18 16.17 -2.68 42.05
CA PRO A 18 15.26 -3.62 41.37
C PRO A 18 16.06 -4.47 40.40
N GLY A 19 16.17 -5.77 40.69
CA GLY A 19 16.71 -6.75 39.75
C GLY A 19 15.85 -6.78 38.49
N SER A 20 16.48 -6.60 37.33
CA SER A 20 15.81 -6.73 36.04
C SER A 20 15.57 -8.21 35.73
N ASP A 21 14.45 -8.76 36.22
CA ASP A 21 14.07 -10.14 35.91
C ASP A 21 13.97 -10.32 34.39
N THR A 22 14.94 -11.04 33.83
CA THR A 22 15.02 -11.35 32.41
C THR A 22 14.76 -12.83 32.21
N TYR A 23 13.63 -13.15 31.59
CA TYR A 23 13.27 -14.53 31.26
C TYR A 23 13.56 -14.79 29.79
N LYS A 24 14.13 -15.95 29.47
CA LYS A 24 14.43 -16.33 28.09
C LYS A 24 14.21 -17.81 27.86
N GLY A 25 13.77 -18.18 26.66
CA GLY A 25 13.50 -19.58 26.34
C GLY A 25 12.85 -19.79 24.99
N TRP A 26 12.70 -21.06 24.62
CA TRP A 26 12.03 -21.44 23.38
C TRP A 26 10.53 -21.53 23.58
N LEU A 27 9.76 -20.84 22.73
CA LEU A 27 8.32 -21.00 22.61
C LEU A 27 7.93 -21.21 21.15
N PHE A 28 6.73 -21.75 20.92
CA PHE A 28 6.17 -21.87 19.58
C PHE A 28 5.40 -20.61 19.20
N LYS A 29 5.73 -20.05 18.03
CA LYS A 29 5.06 -18.88 17.45
C LYS A 29 4.46 -19.26 16.11
N TRP A 30 3.19 -18.94 15.90
CA TRP A 30 2.59 -19.04 14.57
C TRP A 30 3.24 -18.05 13.61
N THR A 31 3.68 -18.52 12.44
CA THR A 31 4.32 -17.69 11.42
C THR A 31 3.43 -17.44 10.21
N ASN A 32 2.95 -18.50 9.56
CA ASN A 32 2.06 -18.46 8.39
C ASN A 32 1.49 -19.87 8.13
N TYR A 33 0.55 -19.99 7.20
CA TYR A 33 -0.10 -21.26 6.86
C TYR A 33 0.83 -22.34 6.29
N LEU A 34 1.96 -21.98 5.66
CA LEU A 34 2.92 -22.96 5.14
C LEU A 34 3.82 -23.55 6.23
N LYS A 35 4.37 -22.69 7.09
CA LYS A 35 5.35 -23.09 8.12
C LYS A 35 4.68 -23.42 9.46
N GLY A 36 3.46 -22.94 9.67
CA GLY A 36 2.70 -23.17 10.89
C GLY A 36 3.34 -22.59 12.16
N TYR A 37 3.24 -23.33 13.27
CA TYR A 37 3.94 -22.99 14.50
C TYR A 37 5.41 -23.34 14.37
N GLN A 38 6.26 -22.35 14.62
CA GLN A 38 7.70 -22.49 14.54
C GLN A 38 8.32 -22.16 15.88
N ARG A 39 9.36 -22.92 16.24
CA ARG A 39 10.11 -22.69 17.48
C ARG A 39 10.87 -21.37 17.34
N ARG A 40 10.72 -20.46 18.31
CA ARG A 40 11.37 -19.16 18.36
C ARG A 40 11.94 -18.92 19.75
N TRP A 41 13.05 -18.21 19.80
CA TRP A 41 13.68 -17.84 21.06
C TRP A 41 13.06 -16.54 21.54
N PHE A 42 12.49 -16.54 22.74
CA PHE A 42 11.85 -15.38 23.35
C PHE A 42 12.68 -14.85 24.49
N VAL A 43 12.62 -13.54 24.70
CA VAL A 43 13.25 -12.82 25.80
C VAL A 43 12.23 -11.83 26.35
N LEU A 44 11.89 -11.99 27.62
CA LEU A 44 11.12 -11.02 28.39
C LEU A 44 12.10 -10.26 29.28
N SER A 45 12.28 -8.97 29.03
CA SER A 45 13.13 -8.10 29.84
C SER A 45 12.50 -6.72 29.92
N ASN A 46 12.50 -6.11 31.11
CA ASN A 46 11.95 -4.76 31.34
C ASN A 46 10.51 -4.58 30.83
N GLY A 47 9.68 -5.62 30.97
CA GLY A 47 8.29 -5.62 30.51
C GLY A 47 8.11 -5.75 29.00
N LEU A 48 9.19 -5.93 28.21
CA LEU A 48 9.13 -6.19 26.78
C LEU A 48 9.35 -7.67 26.49
N LEU A 49 8.42 -8.30 25.79
CA LEU A 49 8.57 -9.64 25.24
C LEU A 49 9.01 -9.55 23.78
N SER A 50 10.28 -9.83 23.53
CA SER A 50 10.91 -9.87 22.20
C SER A 50 11.13 -11.31 21.74
N TYR A 51 11.18 -11.54 20.43
CA TYR A 51 11.48 -12.86 19.88
C TYR A 51 12.46 -12.84 18.70
N TYR A 52 13.13 -13.98 18.52
CA TYR A 52 14.22 -14.21 17.58
C TYR A 52 14.02 -15.56 16.89
N ARG A 53 14.60 -15.79 15.70
CA ARG A 53 14.56 -17.13 15.09
C ARG A 53 15.36 -18.11 15.94
N THR A 54 16.55 -17.71 16.38
CA THR A 54 17.45 -18.50 17.21
C THR A 54 18.02 -17.67 18.37
N GLN A 55 18.63 -18.33 19.35
CA GLN A 55 19.31 -17.65 20.46
C GLN A 55 20.54 -16.85 19.99
N ALA A 56 21.25 -17.33 18.97
CA ALA A 56 22.46 -16.67 18.44
C ALA A 56 22.13 -15.30 17.79
N GLU A 57 20.96 -15.18 17.18
CA GLU A 57 20.50 -13.95 16.52
C GLU A 57 20.15 -12.82 17.50
N MET A 58 20.13 -13.07 18.82
CA MET A 58 19.82 -12.05 19.83
C MET A 58 20.73 -10.83 19.76
N ALA A 59 22.01 -11.03 19.41
CA ALA A 59 22.99 -9.96 19.33
C ALA A 59 22.85 -9.11 18.06
N HIS A 60 22.04 -9.55 17.09
CA HIS A 60 22.06 -9.01 15.73
C HIS A 60 20.69 -8.50 15.27
N THR A 61 19.60 -9.26 15.41
CA THR A 61 18.29 -8.87 14.85
C THR A 61 17.09 -9.34 15.67
N CYS A 62 16.33 -8.39 16.24
CA CYS A 62 15.03 -8.68 16.85
C CYS A 62 13.95 -8.87 15.76
N ARG A 63 13.10 -9.90 15.87
CA ARG A 63 12.02 -10.18 14.90
C ARG A 63 10.67 -9.57 15.29
N GLY A 64 10.58 -9.00 16.48
CA GLY A 64 9.40 -8.29 16.96
C GLY A 64 9.32 -8.29 18.48
N THR A 65 8.65 -7.26 19.00
CA THR A 65 8.54 -6.98 20.43
C THR A 65 7.11 -6.61 20.80
N ILE A 66 6.64 -7.06 21.97
CA ILE A 66 5.36 -6.70 22.56
C ILE A 66 5.59 -6.16 23.97
N ASN A 67 4.99 -5.02 24.30
CA ASN A 67 5.01 -4.50 25.66
C ASN A 67 3.97 -5.22 26.53
N LEU A 68 4.46 -5.91 27.55
CA LEU A 68 3.68 -6.61 28.56
C LEU A 68 3.60 -5.86 29.89
N ALA A 69 4.27 -4.71 30.06
CA ALA A 69 4.21 -3.92 31.28
C ALA A 69 2.79 -3.43 31.59
N THR A 70 1.96 -3.23 30.56
CA THR A 70 0.55 -2.86 30.67
C THR A 70 -0.40 -4.06 30.52
N ALA A 71 0.11 -5.28 30.40
CA ALA A 71 -0.71 -6.46 30.19
C ALA A 71 -1.43 -6.85 31.49
N HIS A 72 -2.75 -6.93 31.43
CA HIS A 72 -3.57 -7.35 32.57
C HIS A 72 -3.89 -8.84 32.42
N ILE A 73 -3.32 -9.67 33.29
CA ILE A 73 -3.65 -11.10 33.37
C ILE A 73 -4.87 -11.25 34.29
N GLY A 74 -6.05 -11.37 33.69
CA GLY A 74 -7.27 -11.68 34.44
C GLY A 74 -7.42 -13.20 34.63
N THR A 75 -7.24 -13.70 35.85
CA THR A 75 -7.72 -15.05 36.20
C THR A 75 -9.22 -14.98 36.40
N GLN A 76 -10.00 -15.35 35.38
CA GLN A 76 -11.46 -15.32 35.47
C GLN A 76 -11.91 -16.37 36.50
N LYS A 77 -12.45 -15.91 37.64
CA LYS A 77 -13.07 -16.79 38.65
C LYS A 77 -14.14 -17.65 37.96
N ARG A 78 -14.09 -18.95 38.27
CA ARG A 78 -15.02 -19.98 37.79
C ARG A 78 -16.47 -19.60 38.13
N GLU A 79 -17.22 -19.11 37.15
CA GLU A 79 -18.68 -19.13 37.16
C GLU A 79 -19.17 -19.95 35.96
N GLY A 80 -19.81 -21.07 36.27
CA GLY A 80 -19.86 -22.30 35.46
C GLY A 80 -20.73 -22.29 34.20
N GLU A 81 -21.44 -21.22 33.86
CA GLU A 81 -22.47 -21.31 32.79
C GLU A 81 -22.17 -20.43 31.56
N ARG A 82 -21.51 -19.28 31.72
CA ARG A 82 -21.12 -18.42 30.57
C ARG A 82 -19.82 -18.85 29.89
N HIS A 83 -19.03 -19.70 30.54
CA HIS A 83 -17.77 -20.21 30.02
C HIS A 83 -18.00 -21.27 28.94
N ASP A 84 -19.01 -22.11 29.10
CA ASP A 84 -19.26 -23.24 28.21
C ASP A 84 -19.67 -22.77 26.81
N SER A 85 -20.49 -21.73 26.70
CA SER A 85 -20.84 -21.13 25.40
C SER A 85 -19.66 -20.45 24.70
N ARG A 86 -18.78 -19.77 25.44
CA ARG A 86 -17.59 -19.11 24.87
C ARG A 86 -16.50 -20.11 24.50
N PHE A 87 -16.23 -21.07 25.36
CA PHE A 87 -15.30 -22.17 25.09
C PHE A 87 -15.78 -23.02 23.92
N ARG A 88 -17.07 -23.36 23.84
CA ARG A 88 -17.66 -24.02 22.66
C ARG A 88 -17.58 -23.15 21.41
N ARG A 89 -17.74 -21.82 21.50
CA ARG A 89 -17.53 -20.91 20.35
C ARG A 89 -16.07 -20.89 19.90
N TRP A 90 -15.12 -20.84 20.82
CA TRP A 90 -13.69 -20.89 20.51
C TRP A 90 -13.27 -22.26 19.97
N GLN A 91 -13.79 -23.35 20.54
CA GLN A 91 -13.58 -24.70 20.00
C GLN A 91 -14.22 -24.85 18.62
N LYS A 92 -15.42 -24.33 18.38
CA LYS A 92 -16.02 -24.30 17.03
C LYS A 92 -15.19 -23.47 16.06
N ALA A 93 -14.68 -22.31 16.48
CA ALA A 93 -13.82 -21.47 15.65
C ALA A 93 -12.48 -22.17 15.34
N LEU A 94 -11.90 -22.87 16.32
CA LEU A 94 -10.68 -23.67 16.15
C LEU A 94 -10.93 -24.89 15.26
N HIS A 95 -12.08 -25.54 15.39
CA HIS A 95 -12.49 -26.67 14.54
C HIS A 95 -12.72 -26.21 13.10
N TYR A 96 -13.41 -25.08 12.93
CA TYR A 96 -13.60 -24.43 11.65
C TYR A 96 -12.26 -24.04 11.01
N GLU A 97 -11.32 -23.46 11.78
CA GLU A 97 -9.99 -23.14 11.28
C GLU A 97 -9.21 -24.41 10.86
N ARG A 98 -9.33 -25.50 11.64
CA ARG A 98 -8.72 -26.81 11.31
C ARG A 98 -9.33 -27.44 10.07
N GLU A 99 -10.64 -27.36 9.88
CA GLU A 99 -11.34 -27.83 8.68
C GLU A 99 -10.96 -26.99 7.45
N GLN A 100 -10.90 -25.67 7.59
CA GLN A 100 -10.38 -24.80 6.54
C GLN A 100 -8.94 -25.17 6.18
N ARG A 101 -8.09 -25.43 7.18
CA ARG A 101 -6.72 -25.90 6.96
C ARG A 101 -6.69 -27.22 6.19
N HIS A 102 -7.45 -28.22 6.61
CA HIS A 102 -7.49 -29.54 5.95
C HIS A 102 -7.99 -29.43 4.51
N HIS A 103 -9.05 -28.64 4.28
CA HIS A 103 -9.58 -28.40 2.94
C HIS A 103 -8.56 -27.67 2.04
N LEU A 104 -7.83 -26.70 2.59
CA LEU A 104 -6.74 -26.03 1.88
C LEU A 104 -5.57 -26.99 1.57
N GLU A 105 -5.19 -27.86 2.52
CA GLU A 105 -4.16 -28.89 2.31
C GLU A 105 -4.56 -29.85 1.19
N GLU A 106 -5.80 -30.37 1.18
CA GLU A 106 -6.32 -31.21 0.10
C GLU A 106 -6.36 -30.49 -1.24
N THR A 107 -6.78 -29.23 -1.25
CA THR A 107 -6.83 -28.41 -2.48
C THR A 107 -5.43 -28.19 -3.04
N ILE A 108 -4.43 -27.94 -2.17
CA ILE A 108 -3.03 -27.79 -2.56
C ILE A 108 -2.48 -29.12 -3.11
N GLU A 109 -2.80 -30.25 -2.48
CA GLU A 109 -2.36 -31.56 -2.96
C GLU A 109 -2.96 -31.91 -4.33
N GLN A 110 -4.25 -31.59 -4.54
CA GLN A 110 -4.90 -31.74 -5.84
C GLN A 110 -4.27 -30.85 -6.90
N LEU A 111 -3.98 -29.59 -6.59
CA LEU A 111 -3.30 -28.66 -7.49
C LEU A 111 -1.88 -29.12 -7.84
N ALA A 112 -1.13 -29.65 -6.87
CA ALA A 112 0.20 -30.21 -7.10
C ALA A 112 0.14 -31.45 -8.01
N LYS A 113 -0.86 -32.32 -7.82
CA LYS A 113 -1.10 -33.48 -8.70
C LYS A 113 -1.46 -33.05 -10.13
N GLN A 114 -2.30 -32.03 -10.28
CA GLN A 114 -2.64 -31.46 -11.59
C GLN A 114 -1.43 -30.84 -12.28
N HIS A 115 -0.62 -30.08 -11.55
CA HIS A 115 0.61 -29.48 -12.06
C HIS A 115 1.60 -30.55 -12.54
N ASN A 116 1.87 -31.58 -11.73
CA ASN A 116 2.72 -32.72 -12.12
C ASN A 116 2.17 -33.47 -13.34
N SER A 117 0.84 -33.57 -13.48
CA SER A 117 0.22 -34.19 -14.65
C SER A 117 0.36 -33.33 -15.91
N LEU A 118 0.24 -32.01 -15.78
CA LEU A 118 0.44 -31.06 -16.88
C LEU A 118 1.91 -31.02 -17.31
N GLU A 119 2.85 -31.04 -16.36
CA GLU A 119 4.28 -31.12 -16.66
C GLU A 119 4.66 -32.42 -17.37
N ARG A 120 4.10 -33.57 -16.94
CA ARG A 120 4.29 -34.84 -17.65
C ARG A 120 3.71 -34.79 -19.07
N ALA A 121 2.48 -34.29 -19.23
CA ALA A 121 1.86 -34.14 -20.54
C ALA A 121 2.66 -33.20 -21.47
N TRP A 122 3.28 -32.16 -20.91
CA TRP A 122 4.16 -31.24 -21.66
C TRP A 122 5.48 -31.91 -22.07
N ARG A 123 6.09 -32.71 -21.18
CA ARG A 123 7.32 -33.47 -21.47
C ARG A 123 7.09 -34.58 -22.49
N GLU A 124 5.92 -35.22 -22.47
CA GLU A 124 5.56 -36.31 -23.36
C GLU A 124 5.12 -35.86 -24.76
N ASN A 125 4.84 -34.57 -24.97
CA ASN A 125 4.46 -34.06 -26.30
C ASN A 125 5.00 -32.64 -26.59
N PRO A 126 6.29 -32.50 -26.93
CA PRO A 126 6.90 -31.19 -27.24
C PRO A 126 6.45 -30.59 -28.58
N THR A 127 5.72 -31.34 -29.41
CA THR A 127 5.38 -30.98 -30.79
C THR A 127 3.88 -30.91 -31.00
N SER A 128 3.26 -29.78 -30.66
CA SER A 128 1.97 -29.39 -31.28
C SER A 128 1.82 -27.90 -31.61
N TYR A 129 2.80 -27.04 -31.28
CA TYR A 129 2.84 -25.67 -31.78
C TYR A 129 4.27 -25.30 -32.17
N ALA A 130 4.65 -25.70 -33.38
CA ALA A 130 5.86 -25.21 -34.03
C ALA A 130 5.63 -23.76 -34.47
N GLY A 131 6.45 -22.85 -33.94
CA GLY A 131 6.54 -21.47 -34.38
C GLY A 131 7.56 -20.69 -33.57
N VAL A 132 8.78 -20.60 -34.10
CA VAL A 132 9.90 -19.72 -33.74
C VAL A 132 10.96 -20.29 -32.79
N GLU A 133 11.99 -20.84 -33.44
CA GLU A 133 13.45 -20.83 -33.20
C GLU A 133 14.04 -20.90 -31.77
N ARG A 134 14.81 -21.97 -31.56
CA ARG A 134 15.79 -22.19 -30.49
C ARG A 134 17.03 -21.31 -30.68
N SER A 135 17.47 -20.67 -29.60
CA SER A 135 18.89 -20.48 -29.30
C SER A 135 19.24 -21.33 -28.07
N GLN A 136 20.24 -22.19 -28.23
CA GLN A 136 20.86 -22.97 -27.15
C GLN A 136 21.75 -22.03 -26.32
N GLU A 137 21.61 -22.03 -25.00
CA GLU A 137 22.74 -21.73 -24.11
C GLU A 137 22.46 -22.22 -22.68
N GLY A 138 23.37 -23.06 -22.18
CA GLY A 138 23.81 -23.10 -20.78
C GLY A 138 22.85 -23.62 -19.71
N ASP A 139 22.91 -24.92 -19.45
CA ASP A 139 22.62 -25.49 -18.14
C ASP A 139 23.68 -24.99 -17.13
N ALA A 140 23.26 -24.25 -16.11
CA ALA A 140 24.09 -23.84 -14.98
C ALA A 140 23.25 -23.88 -13.70
N SER A 141 23.35 -25.03 -13.01
CA SER A 141 23.21 -25.24 -11.56
C SER A 141 22.59 -24.09 -10.74
N ASP A 142 21.32 -24.24 -10.40
CA ASP A 142 20.61 -23.37 -9.45
C ASP A 142 20.72 -23.97 -8.02
N GLU A 143 21.92 -23.87 -7.44
CA GLU A 143 22.13 -23.95 -6.00
C GLU A 143 22.57 -22.57 -5.51
N ASN A 144 21.62 -21.64 -5.30
CA ASN A 144 21.84 -20.52 -4.38
C ASN A 144 20.51 -19.94 -3.86
N ASP A 145 19.88 -20.66 -2.94
CA ASP A 145 18.62 -20.29 -2.31
C ASP A 145 18.86 -19.44 -1.04
N GLU A 146 19.75 -18.43 -1.09
CA GLU A 146 19.89 -17.41 -0.04
C GLU A 146 20.15 -16.00 -0.60
N ALA A 147 19.09 -15.33 -1.04
CA ALA A 147 19.03 -13.87 -1.06
C ALA A 147 18.23 -13.39 0.15
N GLU A 148 18.88 -13.30 1.32
CA GLU A 148 18.35 -12.58 2.48
C GLU A 148 18.29 -11.09 2.17
N PHE A 149 17.08 -10.59 1.90
CA PHE A 149 16.82 -9.15 1.80
C PHE A 149 16.78 -8.55 3.21
N PHE A 150 17.68 -7.62 3.48
CA PHE A 150 17.77 -6.91 4.76
C PHE A 150 16.63 -5.89 4.87
N ASP A 151 15.75 -6.07 5.85
CA ASP A 151 14.77 -5.05 6.25
C ASP A 151 15.51 -3.87 6.90
N ALA A 152 15.25 -2.64 6.46
CA ALA A 152 15.72 -1.43 7.12
C ALA A 152 14.95 -1.23 8.44
N MET A 153 15.67 -1.02 9.54
CA MET A 153 15.13 -0.76 10.88
C MET A 153 14.35 0.57 10.89
N GLU A 154 13.08 0.50 11.28
CA GLU A 154 12.28 1.65 11.68
C GLU A 154 12.49 1.88 13.18
N ASP A 155 13.48 2.71 13.52
CA ASP A 155 13.61 3.28 14.86
C ASP A 155 13.42 4.79 14.76
N SER A 156 12.29 5.26 15.29
CA SER A 156 12.16 6.62 15.81
C SER A 156 12.21 6.53 17.33
N PRO A 157 13.08 7.34 17.96
CA PRO A 157 12.54 8.23 18.97
C PRO A 157 13.09 9.66 18.88
N SER A 158 12.15 10.62 18.90
CA SER A 158 12.18 11.95 19.54
C SER A 158 13.49 12.76 19.64
N PHE A 159 13.48 13.90 18.92
CA PHE A 159 13.92 15.26 19.31
C PHE A 159 15.14 15.44 20.25
N ILE A 160 16.27 15.95 19.73
CA ILE A 160 17.14 16.97 20.38
C ILE A 160 17.81 17.87 19.31
N THR A 161 17.88 19.16 19.65
CA THR A 161 18.38 20.34 18.92
C THR A 161 19.91 20.47 18.88
N VAL A 162 20.44 20.96 17.74
CA VAL A 162 21.67 21.78 17.50
C VAL A 162 23.00 21.43 18.20
N THR A 163 24.06 21.18 17.41
CA THR A 163 25.29 22.03 17.37
C THR A 163 26.25 21.59 16.27
N THR A 164 26.85 22.60 15.64
CA THR A 164 27.86 22.56 14.57
C THR A 164 29.28 22.34 15.11
N GLY A 165 30.10 21.60 14.38
CA GLY A 165 31.58 21.58 14.47
C GLY A 165 32.12 20.38 13.69
N GLY A 166 32.67 20.53 12.47
CA GLY A 166 34.09 20.80 12.18
C GLY A 166 34.82 19.46 11.98
N GLU A 167 35.62 19.13 10.96
CA GLU A 167 36.24 19.78 9.82
C GLU A 167 36.64 18.64 8.84
N THR A 168 36.65 18.86 7.52
CA THR A 168 37.78 18.52 6.62
C THR A 168 37.53 19.00 5.18
N ARG A 169 37.82 20.28 4.97
CA ARG A 169 38.74 20.81 3.94
C ARG A 169 38.90 20.04 2.62
N ARG A 170 38.28 20.51 1.54
CA ARG A 170 38.93 20.73 0.22
C ARG A 170 38.43 22.03 -0.45
N LYS A 171 39.36 22.68 -1.15
CA LYS A 171 39.48 24.13 -1.36
C LYS A 171 38.53 24.74 -2.40
N ARG A 172 38.10 25.97 -2.11
CA ARG A 172 37.55 27.01 -3.00
C ARG A 172 38.67 27.70 -3.82
N SER A 173 38.31 28.17 -5.01
CA SER A 173 38.57 29.54 -5.51
C SER A 173 37.18 30.17 -5.70
N GLY A 174 36.73 31.27 -5.09
CA GLY A 174 37.34 32.61 -4.94
C GLY A 174 37.14 33.35 -6.26
N SER A 175 36.37 34.43 -6.44
CA SER A 175 35.80 35.49 -5.58
C SER A 175 34.97 36.42 -6.52
N ASN A 176 33.91 37.19 -6.21
CA ASN A 176 33.74 38.29 -5.23
C ASN A 176 32.27 38.80 -5.33
N ARG A 177 31.54 39.00 -4.21
CA ARG A 177 31.10 40.30 -3.61
C ARG A 177 30.02 41.08 -4.40
N SER A 178 28.95 41.68 -3.85
CA SER A 178 28.42 41.87 -2.49
C SER A 178 27.05 42.58 -2.55
N MET A 179 26.18 42.29 -1.57
CA MET A 179 25.26 43.18 -0.81
C MET A 179 24.04 43.87 -1.46
N SER A 180 22.87 43.37 -1.06
CA SER A 180 21.73 44.03 -0.38
C SER A 180 21.39 45.51 -0.61
N GLY A 181 20.09 45.76 -0.80
CA GLY A 181 19.39 46.85 -0.10
C GLY A 181 18.25 47.51 -0.86
N GLY A 182 17.04 47.46 -0.29
CA GLY A 182 16.05 48.54 -0.44
C GLY A 182 14.80 48.22 -1.26
N VAL A 183 13.70 47.90 -0.57
CA VAL A 183 12.32 48.16 -1.04
C VAL A 183 12.01 49.62 -0.70
N PRO A 184 11.29 50.36 -1.56
CA PRO A 184 9.96 50.80 -1.15
C PRO A 184 8.89 50.62 -2.24
N ASN A 185 7.70 50.18 -1.82
CA ASN A 185 6.45 50.34 -2.54
C ASN A 185 6.22 51.81 -2.90
N ASP A 186 5.81 52.09 -4.13
CA ASP A 186 4.80 53.12 -4.37
C ASP A 186 3.94 52.76 -5.58
N TRP A 187 2.63 52.96 -5.41
CA TRP A 187 1.59 52.69 -6.39
C TRP A 187 1.44 53.90 -7.31
N THR A 188 1.79 53.76 -8.58
CA THR A 188 1.34 54.70 -9.61
C THR A 188 0.70 53.95 -10.77
N HIS A 189 -0.62 54.07 -10.87
CA HIS A 189 -1.36 53.85 -12.11
C HIS A 189 -0.78 54.74 -13.21
N ASN A 190 -0.42 54.14 -14.34
CA ASN A 190 -0.55 54.83 -15.62
C ASN A 190 -0.84 53.83 -16.73
N GLU A 191 -1.94 54.08 -17.42
CA GLU A 191 -2.38 53.38 -18.63
C GLU A 191 -1.47 53.71 -19.81
N ASN A 192 -1.51 52.81 -20.80
CA ASN A 192 -0.95 52.90 -22.16
C ASN A 192 0.52 52.53 -22.32
N ASP A 193 0.78 51.25 -22.65
CA ASP A 193 1.39 51.00 -23.96
C ASP A 193 0.97 49.63 -24.53
N ILE A 194 0.33 49.69 -25.71
CA ILE A 194 -0.09 48.55 -26.52
C ILE A 194 1.07 48.27 -27.47
N THR A 195 1.92 47.29 -27.12
CA THR A 195 2.69 46.53 -28.12
C THR A 195 2.72 45.06 -27.72
N GLY A 196 1.75 44.32 -28.25
CA GLY A 196 1.65 42.88 -28.07
C GLY A 196 2.82 42.16 -28.71
N THR A 197 3.74 41.66 -27.88
CA THR A 197 4.46 40.43 -28.19
C THR A 197 3.67 39.28 -27.57
N ASN A 198 2.76 38.71 -28.35
CA ASN A 198 2.23 37.36 -28.10
C ASN A 198 3.41 36.39 -28.15
N GLN A 199 4.15 36.25 -27.05
CA GLN A 199 4.99 35.08 -26.84
C GLN A 199 4.03 33.91 -26.66
N MET A 200 3.68 33.25 -27.76
CA MET A 200 3.07 31.92 -27.73
C MET A 200 4.03 31.03 -26.92
N GLN A 201 3.67 30.77 -25.67
CA GLN A 201 4.34 29.78 -24.85
C GLN A 201 4.31 28.46 -25.65
N PRO A 202 5.45 27.82 -25.90
CA PRO A 202 5.48 26.58 -26.66
C PRO A 202 4.66 25.52 -25.91
N ARG A 203 3.58 25.03 -26.55
CA ARG A 203 2.79 23.90 -26.06
C ARG A 203 3.75 22.76 -25.68
N ARG A 204 3.73 22.33 -24.42
CA ARG A 204 4.60 21.26 -23.92
C ARG A 204 4.40 19.99 -24.77
N THR A 205 5.45 19.53 -25.46
CA THR A 205 5.42 18.26 -26.17
C THR A 205 5.42 17.11 -25.16
N ARG A 206 4.40 16.24 -25.21
CA ARG A 206 4.24 15.09 -24.31
C ARG A 206 4.78 13.83 -24.99
N ARG A 207 5.50 12.98 -24.25
CA ARG A 207 5.98 11.69 -24.76
C ARG A 207 4.80 10.78 -25.13
N SER A 208 4.95 10.03 -26.21
CA SER A 208 3.96 9.05 -26.67
C SER A 208 4.33 7.60 -26.32
N ARG A 209 5.54 7.36 -25.79
CA ARG A 209 6.05 6.03 -25.46
C ARG A 209 6.95 6.05 -24.23
N ILE A 210 7.01 4.92 -23.54
CA ILE A 210 7.98 4.62 -22.47
C ILE A 210 8.86 3.44 -22.89
N PRO A 211 10.06 3.28 -22.31
CA PRO A 211 10.89 2.09 -22.55
C PRO A 211 10.15 0.79 -22.21
N ASP A 212 10.45 -0.28 -22.94
CA ASP A 212 9.84 -1.58 -22.71
C ASP A 212 10.27 -2.17 -21.37
N LYS A 213 9.36 -2.91 -20.74
CA LYS A 213 9.64 -3.62 -19.49
C LYS A 213 10.71 -4.69 -19.73
N PRO A 214 11.76 -4.79 -18.89
CA PRO A 214 12.73 -5.85 -19.03
C PRO A 214 12.07 -7.24 -18.83
N ASN A 215 12.50 -8.22 -19.61
CA ASN A 215 11.88 -9.55 -19.63
C ASN A 215 12.37 -10.41 -18.46
N TYR A 216 11.64 -10.38 -17.35
CA TYR A 216 11.86 -11.27 -16.21
C TYR A 216 10.63 -12.17 -16.02
N SER A 217 10.83 -13.48 -15.89
CA SER A 217 9.74 -14.40 -15.50
C SER A 217 9.40 -14.15 -14.03
N LEU A 218 8.12 -13.92 -13.75
CA LEU A 218 7.65 -13.53 -12.42
C LEU A 218 6.79 -14.64 -11.82
N ASN A 219 7.29 -15.29 -10.78
CA ASN A 219 6.52 -16.25 -10.00
C ASN A 219 5.80 -15.53 -8.83
N LEU A 220 4.60 -15.00 -9.10
CA LEU A 220 3.80 -14.26 -8.12
C LEU A 220 3.47 -15.12 -6.88
N TRP A 221 3.34 -16.43 -7.05
CA TRP A 221 3.05 -17.37 -5.95
C TRP A 221 4.14 -17.38 -4.87
N SER A 222 5.41 -17.24 -5.25
CA SER A 222 6.54 -17.24 -4.32
C SER A 222 6.40 -16.15 -3.23
N ILE A 223 5.77 -15.02 -3.58
CA ILE A 223 5.50 -13.88 -2.70
C ILE A 223 4.12 -14.02 -2.05
N MET A 224 3.08 -14.34 -2.84
CA MET A 224 1.69 -14.41 -2.37
C MET A 224 1.43 -15.52 -1.35
N LYS A 225 2.21 -16.62 -1.35
CA LYS A 225 2.05 -17.71 -0.37
C LYS A 225 2.21 -17.28 1.09
N ASN A 226 2.99 -16.23 1.34
CA ASN A 226 3.18 -15.66 2.69
C ASN A 226 2.11 -14.61 3.06
N CYS A 227 1.25 -14.28 2.10
CA CYS A 227 0.28 -13.19 2.13
C CYS A 227 -1.15 -13.68 2.39
N ILE A 228 -1.34 -15.00 2.46
CA ILE A 228 -2.64 -15.63 2.66
C ILE A 228 -3.26 -15.13 3.97
N GLY A 229 -4.42 -14.48 3.88
CA GLY A 229 -5.15 -13.92 5.03
C GLY A 229 -4.65 -12.55 5.53
N LYS A 230 -3.69 -11.91 4.86
CA LYS A 230 -3.19 -10.55 5.18
C LYS A 230 -3.68 -9.50 4.18
N GLU A 231 -3.67 -8.24 4.61
CA GLU A 231 -3.85 -7.08 3.71
C GLU A 231 -2.62 -6.88 2.82
N LEU A 232 -2.82 -6.77 1.50
CA LEU A 232 -1.73 -6.71 0.51
C LEU A 232 -0.90 -5.42 0.57
N SER A 233 -1.46 -4.34 1.10
CA SER A 233 -0.77 -3.06 1.28
C SER A 233 0.40 -3.16 2.28
N LYS A 234 0.36 -4.13 3.20
CA LYS A 234 1.38 -4.38 4.22
C LYS A 234 2.44 -5.40 3.78
N ILE A 235 2.41 -5.81 2.51
CA ILE A 235 3.34 -6.78 1.95
C ILE A 235 4.25 -6.07 0.94
N PRO A 236 5.59 -6.10 1.15
CA PRO A 236 6.53 -5.61 0.17
C PRO A 236 6.46 -6.52 -1.07
N MET A 237 6.09 -5.91 -2.20
CA MET A 237 6.11 -6.58 -3.50
C MET A 237 7.45 -6.25 -4.16
N PRO A 238 8.15 -7.21 -4.78
CA PRO A 238 9.33 -6.90 -5.56
C PRO A 238 8.98 -5.92 -6.67
N VAL A 239 9.87 -4.95 -6.93
CA VAL A 239 9.66 -3.87 -7.89
C VAL A 239 9.26 -4.37 -9.29
N ASN A 240 9.67 -5.59 -9.65
CA ASN A 240 9.33 -6.19 -10.93
C ASN A 240 7.83 -6.48 -11.07
N PHE A 241 7.05 -6.49 -10.00
CA PHE A 241 5.58 -6.58 -10.02
C PHE A 241 4.90 -5.23 -10.13
N ASN A 242 5.66 -4.14 -10.03
CA ASN A 242 5.12 -2.80 -10.14
C ASN A 242 5.03 -2.35 -11.60
N GLU A 243 4.04 -1.48 -11.83
CA GLU A 243 4.04 -0.59 -12.98
C GLU A 243 4.70 0.74 -12.61
N PRO A 244 5.28 1.48 -13.56
CA PRO A 244 6.01 2.72 -13.30
C PRO A 244 5.07 3.91 -13.03
N LEU A 245 4.04 3.69 -12.21
CA LEU A 245 3.04 4.67 -11.79
C LEU A 245 2.69 4.48 -10.31
N SER A 246 2.54 5.57 -9.57
CA SER A 246 1.98 5.53 -8.21
C SER A 246 0.46 5.44 -8.25
N MET A 247 -0.15 5.05 -7.13
CA MET A 247 -1.62 4.99 -7.04
C MET A 247 -2.25 6.37 -7.27
N LEU A 248 -1.58 7.47 -6.91
CA LEU A 248 -2.10 8.82 -7.17
C LEU A 248 -2.22 9.08 -8.68
N GLN A 249 -1.24 8.61 -9.46
CA GLN A 249 -1.26 8.72 -10.92
C GLN A 249 -2.35 7.84 -11.53
N ARG A 250 -2.54 6.62 -11.02
CA ARG A 250 -3.65 5.74 -11.44
C ARG A 250 -5.00 6.37 -11.19
N LEU A 251 -5.16 7.08 -10.08
CA LEU A 251 -6.42 7.74 -9.74
C LEU A 251 -6.75 8.88 -10.71
N THR A 252 -5.74 9.60 -11.21
CA THR A 252 -5.92 10.66 -12.20
C THR A 252 -6.28 10.12 -13.59
N GLU A 253 -6.01 8.85 -13.91
CA GLU A 253 -6.41 8.24 -15.18
C GLU A 253 -7.94 8.14 -15.34
N ASP A 254 -8.72 8.26 -14.26
CA ASP A 254 -10.18 8.42 -14.32
C ASP A 254 -10.60 9.58 -15.25
N LEU A 255 -9.71 10.55 -15.48
CA LEU A 255 -9.93 11.72 -16.33
C LEU A 255 -9.58 11.49 -17.81
N GLU A 256 -9.23 10.27 -18.23
CA GLU A 256 -8.92 9.96 -19.64
C GLU A 256 -10.07 10.39 -20.57
N TYR A 257 -11.31 10.18 -20.15
CA TYR A 257 -12.53 10.53 -20.90
C TYR A 257 -13.26 11.74 -20.29
N HIS A 258 -12.53 12.72 -19.74
CA HIS A 258 -13.10 13.94 -19.15
C HIS A 258 -14.04 14.70 -20.09
N GLU A 259 -13.89 14.56 -21.41
CA GLU A 259 -14.76 15.20 -22.41
C GLU A 259 -16.25 14.83 -22.25
N LEU A 260 -16.56 13.68 -21.63
CA LEU A 260 -17.93 13.32 -21.27
C LEU A 260 -18.51 14.30 -20.25
N LEU A 261 -17.68 14.75 -19.29
CA LEU A 261 -18.08 15.76 -18.30
C LEU A 261 -18.22 17.14 -18.94
N ASP A 262 -17.35 17.48 -19.89
CA ASP A 262 -17.45 18.73 -20.66
C ASP A 262 -18.75 18.82 -21.48
N LYS A 263 -19.20 17.69 -22.01
CA LYS A 263 -20.49 17.57 -22.72
C LYS A 263 -21.64 17.65 -21.69
N ALA A 264 -21.54 16.91 -20.59
CA ALA A 264 -22.55 16.87 -19.54
C ALA A 264 -22.81 18.26 -18.92
N ALA A 265 -21.77 19.07 -18.75
CA ALA A 265 -21.88 20.44 -18.22
C ALA A 265 -22.73 21.39 -19.09
N ARG A 266 -22.96 21.02 -20.37
CA ARG A 266 -23.75 21.78 -21.35
C ARG A 266 -25.15 21.23 -21.55
N CYS A 267 -25.50 20.12 -20.91
CA CYS A 267 -26.83 19.53 -21.01
C CYS A 267 -27.83 20.35 -20.19
N ASP A 268 -28.99 20.62 -20.78
CA ASP A 268 -30.12 21.23 -20.08
C ASP A 268 -30.95 20.18 -19.33
N SER A 269 -31.04 18.97 -19.89
CA SER A 269 -31.76 17.85 -19.27
C SER A 269 -30.91 17.15 -18.21
N SER A 270 -31.44 17.01 -16.99
CA SER A 270 -30.79 16.29 -15.90
C SER A 270 -30.60 14.80 -16.19
N LEU A 271 -31.49 14.20 -16.98
CA LEU A 271 -31.41 12.81 -17.41
C LEU A 271 -30.34 12.60 -18.47
N GLU A 272 -30.22 13.50 -19.44
CA GLU A 272 -29.12 13.44 -20.43
C GLU A 272 -27.76 13.65 -19.76
N GLN A 273 -27.69 14.61 -18.83
CA GLN A 273 -26.52 14.82 -17.98
C GLN A 273 -26.18 13.54 -17.19
N MET A 274 -27.18 12.85 -16.60
CA MET A 274 -26.99 11.58 -15.90
C MET A 274 -26.42 10.48 -16.82
N CYS A 275 -26.91 10.35 -18.06
CA CYS A 275 -26.38 9.36 -19.01
C CYS A 275 -24.89 9.58 -19.31
N LEU A 276 -24.44 10.83 -19.41
CA LEU A 276 -23.03 11.16 -19.63
C LEU A 276 -22.18 10.92 -18.37
N VAL A 277 -22.72 11.20 -17.18
CA VAL A 277 -22.07 10.86 -15.90
C VAL A 277 -21.95 9.34 -15.75
N ALA A 278 -22.97 8.58 -16.14
CA ALA A 278 -22.94 7.12 -16.16
C ALA A 278 -21.86 6.59 -17.11
N ALA A 279 -21.79 7.10 -18.34
CA ALA A 279 -20.74 6.75 -19.29
C ALA A 279 -19.34 7.07 -18.76
N PHE A 280 -19.16 8.22 -18.10
CA PHE A 280 -17.89 8.61 -17.46
C PHE A 280 -17.52 7.67 -16.31
N SER A 281 -18.49 7.25 -15.48
CA SER A 281 -18.24 6.33 -14.38
C SER A 281 -17.69 4.98 -14.86
N ILE A 282 -18.25 4.45 -15.96
CA ILE A 282 -17.83 3.18 -16.57
C ILE A 282 -16.48 3.33 -17.28
N SER A 283 -16.24 4.45 -17.97
CA SER A 283 -15.02 4.64 -18.75
C SER A 283 -13.75 4.57 -17.90
N SER A 284 -13.83 4.91 -16.60
CA SER A 284 -12.70 4.78 -15.66
C SER A 284 -12.11 3.37 -15.56
N TYR A 285 -12.89 2.33 -15.88
CA TYR A 285 -12.42 0.94 -15.86
C TYR A 285 -11.70 0.50 -17.14
N SER A 286 -11.78 1.25 -18.24
CA SER A 286 -11.17 0.87 -19.53
C SER A 286 -9.65 0.71 -19.41
N THR A 287 -9.02 1.49 -18.54
CA THR A 287 -7.57 1.46 -18.28
C THR A 287 -7.11 0.20 -17.56
N THR A 288 -8.01 -0.63 -17.02
CA THR A 288 -7.64 -1.71 -16.08
C THR A 288 -7.41 -3.07 -16.74
N VAL A 289 -8.05 -3.35 -17.88
CA VAL A 289 -8.21 -4.72 -18.44
C VAL A 289 -6.88 -5.45 -18.65
N HIS A 290 -5.81 -4.72 -18.99
CA HIS A 290 -4.51 -5.30 -19.33
C HIS A 290 -3.40 -4.95 -18.34
N ARG A 291 -3.74 -4.35 -17.19
CA ARG A 291 -2.78 -3.81 -16.22
C ARG A 291 -2.81 -4.59 -14.91
N THR A 292 -2.19 -5.77 -14.95
CA THR A 292 -2.10 -6.70 -13.80
C THR A 292 -0.96 -6.36 -12.84
N ALA A 293 -0.14 -5.36 -13.16
CA ALA A 293 0.94 -4.88 -12.31
C ALA A 293 0.42 -3.94 -11.20
N LYS A 294 1.06 -3.97 -10.04
CA LYS A 294 0.67 -3.17 -8.88
C LYS A 294 1.23 -1.74 -9.01
N PRO A 295 0.43 -0.66 -8.89
CA PRO A 295 1.01 0.67 -8.79
C PRO A 295 1.85 0.82 -7.52
N PHE A 296 2.80 1.75 -7.52
CA PHE A 296 3.53 2.07 -6.30
C PHE A 296 2.57 2.61 -5.24
N ASN A 297 2.71 2.11 -4.01
CA ASN A 297 2.00 2.65 -2.85
C ASN A 297 2.62 4.00 -2.52
N PRO A 298 1.89 5.12 -2.62
CA PRO A 298 2.44 6.45 -2.37
C PRO A 298 2.94 6.61 -0.93
N LEU A 299 3.94 7.45 -0.73
CA LEU A 299 4.35 7.86 0.62
C LEU A 299 3.28 8.75 1.26
N LEU A 300 3.21 8.77 2.60
CA LEU A 300 2.35 9.73 3.29
C LEU A 300 2.76 11.17 2.92
N GLY A 301 1.80 11.99 2.48
CA GLY A 301 2.05 13.34 1.99
C GLY A 301 2.64 13.42 0.58
N GLU A 302 2.82 12.29 -0.12
CA GLU A 302 3.12 12.31 -1.56
C GLU A 302 1.96 12.99 -2.30
N THR A 303 2.30 13.88 -3.22
CA THR A 303 1.35 14.59 -4.08
C THR A 303 1.61 14.28 -5.54
N TYR A 304 0.54 14.24 -6.34
CA TYR A 304 0.63 14.19 -7.80
C TYR A 304 -0.29 15.25 -8.40
N GLU A 305 0.24 16.03 -9.34
CA GLU A 305 -0.54 17.01 -10.11
C GLU A 305 -0.57 16.65 -11.60
N LEU A 306 -1.72 16.91 -12.22
CA LEU A 306 -1.87 16.85 -13.67
C LEU A 306 -2.51 18.16 -14.16
N ASP A 307 -1.67 19.07 -14.64
CA ASP A 307 -2.11 20.30 -15.31
C ASP A 307 -2.36 20.04 -16.80
N ARG A 308 -3.65 20.12 -17.19
CA ARG A 308 -4.14 20.09 -18.57
C ARG A 308 -4.95 21.34 -18.89
N LEU A 309 -4.74 22.44 -18.17
CA LEU A 309 -5.58 23.63 -18.29
C LEU A 309 -5.54 24.21 -19.71
N GLU A 310 -4.33 24.31 -20.29
CA GLU A 310 -4.15 24.86 -21.64
C GLU A 310 -4.69 23.96 -22.75
N GLU A 311 -4.58 22.63 -22.60
CA GLU A 311 -5.03 21.71 -23.65
C GLU A 311 -6.51 21.33 -23.52
N PHE A 312 -6.97 21.08 -22.29
CA PHE A 312 -8.26 20.46 -22.01
C PHE A 312 -9.12 21.24 -21.01
N GLY A 313 -8.60 22.25 -20.34
CA GLY A 313 -9.36 23.13 -19.46
C GLY A 313 -9.53 22.62 -18.02
N TYR A 314 -8.76 21.62 -17.58
CA TYR A 314 -8.82 21.10 -16.21
C TYR A 314 -7.46 20.97 -15.53
N ARG A 315 -7.46 20.95 -14.20
CA ARG A 315 -6.32 20.61 -13.33
C ARG A 315 -6.74 19.60 -12.29
N SER A 316 -5.90 18.60 -12.06
CA SER A 316 -6.08 17.57 -11.04
C SER A 316 -4.95 17.63 -10.03
N LEU A 317 -5.29 17.46 -8.75
CA LEU A 317 -4.35 17.31 -7.64
C LEU A 317 -4.78 16.12 -6.79
N CYS A 318 -3.84 15.22 -6.52
CA CYS A 318 -3.99 14.08 -5.63
C CYS A 318 -2.97 14.17 -4.49
N GLU A 319 -3.35 13.75 -3.30
CA GLU A 319 -2.47 13.62 -2.13
C GLU A 319 -2.75 12.31 -1.40
N GLN A 320 -1.70 11.61 -0.97
CA GLN A 320 -1.82 10.49 -0.04
C GLN A 320 -1.98 11.01 1.39
N VAL A 321 -3.23 11.10 1.84
CA VAL A 321 -3.61 11.70 3.14
C VAL A 321 -3.53 10.73 4.32
N SER A 322 -3.42 9.42 4.06
CA SER A 322 -3.22 8.40 5.09
C SER A 322 -2.41 7.23 4.55
N HIS A 323 -1.56 6.64 5.39
CA HIS A 323 -0.79 5.43 5.05
C HIS A 323 -1.40 4.16 5.66
N HIS A 324 -2.08 4.27 6.81
CA HIS A 324 -2.64 3.13 7.54
C HIS A 324 -4.04 3.47 8.10
N PRO A 325 -5.13 3.16 7.35
CA PRO A 325 -5.14 2.54 6.02
C PRO A 325 -4.68 3.49 4.90
N PRO A 326 -4.17 2.98 3.75
CA PRO A 326 -3.81 3.83 2.62
C PRO A 326 -5.04 4.56 2.07
N ALA A 327 -5.04 5.88 2.14
CA ALA A 327 -6.09 6.73 1.59
C ALA A 327 -5.50 7.90 0.81
N ALA A 328 -6.19 8.28 -0.26
CA ALA A 328 -5.85 9.42 -1.09
C ALA A 328 -7.05 10.38 -1.21
N ALA A 329 -6.76 11.68 -1.18
CA ALA A 329 -7.69 12.72 -1.58
C ALA A 329 -7.37 13.14 -3.02
N HIS A 330 -8.40 13.36 -3.83
CA HIS A 330 -8.26 13.81 -5.22
C HIS A 330 -9.28 14.92 -5.49
N HIS A 331 -8.79 16.01 -6.08
CA HIS A 331 -9.60 17.17 -6.43
C HIS A 331 -9.28 17.62 -7.86
N VAL A 332 -10.31 17.93 -8.63
CA VAL A 332 -10.23 18.34 -10.02
C VAL A 332 -11.11 19.55 -10.25
N ILE A 333 -10.51 20.60 -10.80
CA ILE A 333 -11.21 21.81 -11.23
C ILE A 333 -11.19 21.90 -12.74
N SER A 334 -12.33 22.24 -13.34
CA SER A 334 -12.45 22.49 -14.77
C SER A 334 -13.01 23.88 -15.05
N GLN A 335 -12.41 24.59 -15.99
CA GLN A 335 -12.95 25.84 -16.55
C GLN A 335 -14.21 25.60 -17.38
N ARG A 336 -14.58 24.34 -17.64
CA ARG A 336 -15.75 23.94 -18.42
C ARG A 336 -16.98 23.66 -17.56
N GLY A 337 -17.01 24.18 -16.33
CA GLY A 337 -18.22 24.20 -15.51
C GLY A 337 -18.46 22.97 -14.65
N TRP A 338 -17.42 22.21 -14.32
CA TRP A 338 -17.53 21.07 -13.41
C TRP A 338 -16.35 20.97 -12.43
N THR A 339 -16.62 20.41 -11.26
CA THR A 339 -15.63 20.08 -10.22
C THR A 339 -15.85 18.65 -9.77
N LEU A 340 -14.77 17.87 -9.69
CA LEU A 340 -14.79 16.50 -9.21
C LEU A 340 -13.91 16.37 -7.99
N TRP A 341 -14.37 15.67 -6.96
CA TRP A 341 -13.54 15.31 -5.82
C TRP A 341 -13.88 13.93 -5.29
N GLN A 342 -12.89 13.25 -4.73
CA GLN A 342 -13.07 11.96 -4.09
C GLN A 342 -12.06 11.77 -2.97
N GLU A 343 -12.49 11.03 -1.96
CA GLU A 343 -11.61 10.36 -1.00
C GLU A 343 -11.68 8.88 -1.34
N ILE A 344 -10.53 8.22 -1.46
CA ILE A 344 -10.47 6.80 -1.76
C ILE A 344 -9.53 6.08 -0.81
N THR A 345 -10.02 5.01 -0.20
CA THR A 345 -9.23 4.05 0.57
C THR A 345 -9.25 2.72 -0.18
N ILE A 346 -8.07 2.15 -0.45
CA ILE A 346 -7.99 0.86 -1.16
C ILE A 346 -7.85 -0.27 -0.14
N ALA A 347 -8.91 -1.06 0.00
CA ALA A 347 -8.88 -2.32 0.75
C ALA A 347 -8.56 -3.48 -0.20
N SER A 348 -7.86 -4.50 0.29
CA SER A 348 -7.52 -5.68 -0.50
C SER A 348 -7.73 -6.96 0.29
N LYS A 349 -8.26 -8.00 -0.35
CA LYS A 349 -8.50 -9.32 0.25
C LYS A 349 -8.02 -10.41 -0.68
N PHE A 350 -7.06 -11.20 -0.23
CA PHE A 350 -6.63 -12.40 -0.93
C PHE A 350 -7.46 -13.62 -0.50
N ARG A 351 -8.04 -14.33 -1.47
CA ARG A 351 -8.88 -15.52 -1.25
C ARG A 351 -8.34 -16.75 -1.99
N GLY A 352 -7.03 -16.99 -1.90
CA GLY A 352 -6.38 -18.13 -2.55
C GLY A 352 -6.20 -17.88 -4.05
N LYS A 353 -7.17 -18.26 -4.89
CA LYS A 353 -7.01 -18.14 -6.35
C LYS A 353 -7.07 -16.70 -6.85
N TYR A 354 -7.71 -15.81 -6.11
CA TYR A 354 -8.00 -14.45 -6.53
C TYR A 354 -7.72 -13.41 -5.44
N LEU A 355 -7.43 -12.18 -5.88
CA LEU A 355 -7.21 -11.00 -5.07
C LEU A 355 -8.31 -9.98 -5.39
N SER A 356 -9.17 -9.67 -4.42
CA SER A 356 -10.18 -8.62 -4.55
C SER A 356 -9.64 -7.29 -4.06
N ILE A 357 -9.75 -6.26 -4.89
CA ILE A 357 -9.39 -4.87 -4.63
C ILE A 357 -10.70 -4.09 -4.52
N MET A 358 -10.96 -3.56 -3.33
CA MET A 358 -12.20 -2.87 -2.99
C MET A 358 -11.88 -1.38 -2.77
N PRO A 359 -12.16 -0.51 -3.75
CA PRO A 359 -12.10 0.92 -3.54
C PRO A 359 -13.25 1.36 -2.62
N LEU A 360 -12.91 1.94 -1.49
CA LEU A 360 -13.85 2.50 -0.52
C LEU A 360 -13.82 4.01 -0.61
N GLY A 361 -14.99 4.64 -0.55
CA GLY A 361 -15.13 6.09 -0.70
C GLY A 361 -16.12 6.45 -1.80
N ALA A 362 -16.50 7.72 -1.83
CA ALA A 362 -17.45 8.25 -2.80
C ALA A 362 -16.77 9.25 -3.74
N ILE A 363 -17.18 9.21 -4.99
CA ILE A 363 -16.81 10.21 -5.99
C ILE A 363 -17.94 11.21 -6.06
N HIS A 364 -17.58 12.49 -5.99
CA HIS A 364 -18.50 13.61 -6.08
C HIS A 364 -18.19 14.40 -7.34
N LEU A 365 -19.23 14.79 -8.05
CA LEU A 365 -19.15 15.61 -9.24
C LEU A 365 -20.22 16.70 -9.17
N GLN A 366 -19.81 17.95 -9.26
CA GLN A 366 -20.72 19.09 -9.28
C GLN A 366 -20.61 19.83 -10.61
N PHE A 367 -21.76 20.09 -11.24
CA PHE A 367 -21.86 20.98 -12.39
C PHE A 367 -22.30 22.37 -11.93
N HIS A 368 -21.56 23.40 -12.34
CA HIS A 368 -21.73 24.75 -11.79
C HIS A 368 -23.00 25.45 -12.32
N SER A 369 -23.30 25.26 -13.61
CA SER A 369 -24.47 25.87 -14.29
C SER A 369 -25.78 25.28 -13.78
N SER A 370 -25.92 23.95 -13.82
CA SER A 370 -27.12 23.24 -13.38
C SER A 370 -27.20 23.11 -11.86
N GLY A 371 -26.11 23.32 -11.13
CA GLY A 371 -25.98 23.05 -9.69
C GLY A 371 -26.25 21.60 -9.30
N ASN A 372 -26.30 20.67 -10.26
CA ASN A 372 -26.49 19.24 -9.99
C ASN A 372 -25.24 18.67 -9.33
N HIS A 373 -25.45 17.78 -8.37
CA HIS A 373 -24.39 17.13 -7.60
C HIS A 373 -24.58 15.62 -7.65
N TYR A 374 -23.71 14.94 -8.38
CA TYR A 374 -23.73 13.50 -8.58
C TYR A 374 -22.76 12.83 -7.61
N VAL A 375 -23.19 11.72 -7.03
CA VAL A 375 -22.39 10.91 -6.12
C VAL A 375 -22.52 9.43 -6.50
N TRP A 376 -21.38 8.75 -6.63
CA TRP A 376 -21.33 7.31 -6.88
C TRP A 376 -20.11 6.68 -6.22
N ARG A 377 -20.03 5.34 -6.25
CA ARG A 377 -18.89 4.58 -5.73
C ARG A 377 -18.34 3.65 -6.80
N LYS A 378 -17.06 3.32 -6.68
CA LYS A 378 -16.42 2.31 -7.54
C LYS A 378 -16.76 0.90 -7.08
N VAL A 379 -16.69 -0.04 -8.01
CA VAL A 379 -16.95 -1.47 -7.77
C VAL A 379 -15.68 -2.23 -7.45
N THR A 380 -15.81 -3.50 -7.08
CA THR A 380 -14.67 -4.34 -6.73
C THR A 380 -13.98 -4.85 -7.99
N SER A 381 -12.66 -4.64 -8.08
CA SER A 381 -11.82 -5.31 -9.08
C SER A 381 -11.30 -6.63 -8.53
N THR A 382 -11.44 -7.73 -9.27
CA THR A 382 -10.83 -9.01 -8.87
C THR A 382 -9.72 -9.41 -9.84
N VAL A 383 -8.53 -9.64 -9.30
CA VAL A 383 -7.39 -10.18 -10.05
C VAL A 383 -7.38 -11.69 -9.86
N HIS A 384 -7.53 -12.40 -10.97
CA HIS A 384 -7.63 -13.86 -11.00
C HIS A 384 -6.29 -14.52 -11.26
N ASN A 385 -6.24 -15.83 -10.99
CA ASN A 385 -5.09 -16.71 -11.30
C ASN A 385 -3.79 -16.27 -10.62
N ILE A 386 -3.89 -15.71 -9.42
CA ILE A 386 -2.76 -15.19 -8.64
C ILE A 386 -1.71 -16.27 -8.31
N ILE A 387 -2.17 -17.53 -8.21
CA ILE A 387 -1.32 -18.68 -7.87
C ILE A 387 -0.81 -19.36 -9.15
N VAL A 388 -1.72 -19.76 -10.04
CA VAL A 388 -1.42 -20.50 -11.27
C VAL A 388 -2.24 -19.95 -12.42
N GLY A 389 -1.58 -19.75 -13.56
CA GLY A 389 -2.18 -19.33 -14.81
C GLY A 389 -1.90 -17.85 -15.15
N LYS A 390 -2.40 -17.42 -16.31
CA LYS A 390 -2.30 -16.03 -16.74
C LYS A 390 -3.22 -15.15 -15.89
N LEU A 391 -2.66 -14.09 -15.32
CA LEU A 391 -3.42 -13.08 -14.58
C LEU A 391 -4.40 -12.36 -15.51
N TRP A 392 -5.60 -12.10 -15.01
CA TRP A 392 -6.60 -11.27 -15.66
C TRP A 392 -7.46 -10.57 -14.60
N ILE A 393 -8.13 -9.51 -15.01
CA ILE A 393 -8.91 -8.64 -14.12
C ILE A 393 -10.36 -8.63 -14.59
N ASP A 394 -11.30 -8.75 -13.65
CA ASP A 394 -12.70 -8.36 -13.83
C ASP A 394 -13.12 -7.28 -12.84
N GLN A 395 -14.25 -6.65 -13.15
CA GLN A 395 -14.92 -5.66 -12.33
C GLN A 395 -16.30 -6.22 -11.97
N SER A 396 -16.68 -6.14 -10.71
CA SER A 396 -17.94 -6.74 -10.22
C SER A 396 -18.57 -5.90 -9.10
N GLY A 397 -19.89 -5.77 -9.17
CA GLY A 397 -20.71 -4.99 -8.25
C GLY A 397 -21.60 -4.00 -8.99
N ASP A 398 -22.58 -3.46 -8.28
CA ASP A 398 -23.54 -2.49 -8.82
C ASP A 398 -23.00 -1.06 -8.62
N ILE A 399 -23.19 -0.19 -9.61
CA ILE A 399 -22.94 1.26 -9.44
C ILE A 399 -24.28 1.97 -9.33
N GLU A 400 -24.50 2.64 -8.20
CA GLU A 400 -25.61 3.58 -8.04
C GLU A 400 -25.09 5.01 -8.12
N ILE A 401 -25.58 5.76 -9.13
CA ILE A 401 -25.29 7.17 -9.32
C ILE A 401 -26.50 7.96 -8.86
N LEU A 402 -26.33 8.77 -7.82
CA LEU A 402 -27.38 9.62 -7.26
C LEU A 402 -27.12 11.08 -7.60
N ASN A 403 -28.10 11.76 -8.20
CA ASN A 403 -28.12 13.21 -8.24
C ASN A 403 -28.78 13.76 -6.95
N HIS A 404 -28.00 14.37 -6.06
CA HIS A 404 -28.49 14.92 -4.80
C HIS A 404 -29.50 16.06 -4.96
N ARG A 405 -29.46 16.78 -6.09
CA ARG A 405 -30.36 17.91 -6.36
C ARG A 405 -31.73 17.43 -6.84
N THR A 406 -31.77 16.62 -7.90
CA THR A 406 -33.03 16.15 -8.53
C THR A 406 -33.59 14.88 -7.89
N LYS A 407 -32.76 14.15 -7.12
CA LYS A 407 -33.05 12.82 -6.57
C LYS A 407 -33.18 11.71 -7.61
N GLU A 408 -32.83 11.98 -8.87
CA GLU A 408 -32.74 10.96 -9.91
C GLU A 408 -31.58 10.00 -9.60
N THR A 409 -31.79 8.73 -9.95
CA THR A 409 -30.81 7.66 -9.75
C THR A 409 -30.59 6.89 -11.05
N CYS A 410 -29.35 6.48 -11.29
CA CYS A 410 -28.99 5.53 -12.35
C CYS A 410 -28.31 4.31 -11.70
N GLN A 411 -28.76 3.10 -12.06
CA GLN A 411 -28.15 1.85 -11.64
C GLN A 411 -27.48 1.20 -12.86
N LEU A 412 -26.24 0.75 -12.69
CA LEU A 412 -25.40 0.13 -13.73
C LEU A 412 -24.87 -1.21 -13.27
#